data_AF-A0A3L5TUN7-F1
#
_entry.id   AF-A0A3L5TUN7-F1
#
_cell.length_a   1.000
_cell.length_b   1.000
_cell.length_c   1.000
_cell.angle_alpha   90.00
_cell.angle_beta   90.00
_cell.angle_gamma   90.00
#
_symmetry.space_group_name_H-M   'P 1'
#
loop_
_entity.id
_entity.type
_entity.pdbx_description
1 polymer ?
#
loop_
_entity_poly.entity_id
_entity_poly.type
_entity_poly.pdbx_seq_one_letter_code
_entity_poly.pdbx_strand_id
1 'polypeptide(L)'
;MENVSKRQQPDHRADNSLRPPMGLKCSEKLPHIHGSTICRYLQITRPVVHRLSALAKRNQTFRSVIVPIGQGYHSMDLTSQSRLFGVDTQTRVEPLSTDEAMNLGSKLLGEVLVYGVSASFLLYEYHKSSRKEKIKTENRQNDKVELQGKIQEYWEITEAEIEQLRRKIFELEAKNRS
;
A
#
# COMPACT_ATOMS: atom_id res chain seq x y z
N MET A 1 25.17 -14.23 67.98
CA MET A 1 25.14 -14.37 66.51
C MET A 1 23.80 -15.00 66.14
N GLU A 2 22.76 -14.18 66.06
CA GLU A 2 21.43 -14.60 65.62
C GLU A 2 21.02 -13.59 64.56
N ASN A 3 21.10 -14.01 63.29
CA ASN A 3 20.80 -13.16 62.16
C ASN A 3 19.31 -13.25 61.82
N VAL A 4 18.71 -12.09 61.72
CA VAL A 4 17.29 -11.80 61.58
C VAL A 4 16.72 -12.45 60.31
N SER A 5 15.76 -13.36 60.49
CA SER A 5 14.93 -13.93 59.43
C SER A 5 13.49 -13.45 59.59
N LYS A 6 13.00 -12.81 58.51
CA LYS A 6 11.61 -12.70 58.02
C LYS A 6 10.52 -12.07 58.90
N ARG A 7 9.99 -10.94 58.39
CA ARG A 7 8.57 -10.50 58.27
C ARG A 7 8.61 -9.25 57.35
N GLN A 8 7.75 -8.91 56.39
CA GLN A 8 6.44 -9.35 55.87
C GLN A 8 6.28 -8.52 54.53
N GLN A 9 6.20 -9.13 53.33
CA GLN A 9 5.08 -9.11 52.35
C GLN A 9 4.53 -7.74 51.84
N PRO A 10 3.83 -7.70 50.67
CA PRO A 10 4.29 -7.66 49.27
C PRO A 10 4.06 -6.26 48.62
N ASP A 11 4.76 -5.91 47.53
CA ASP A 11 4.36 -4.75 46.72
C ASP A 11 4.18 -5.09 45.24
N HIS A 12 2.99 -4.72 44.78
CA HIS A 12 2.43 -4.86 43.47
C HIS A 12 3.04 -3.79 42.55
N ARG A 13 3.91 -4.19 41.62
CA ARG A 13 4.03 -3.42 40.37
C ARG A 13 4.31 -4.35 39.21
N ALA A 14 3.21 -4.77 38.58
CA ALA A 14 3.21 -5.36 37.27
C ALA A 14 3.89 -4.40 36.29
N ASP A 15 5.06 -4.77 35.76
CA ASP A 15 5.59 -4.11 34.57
C ASP A 15 4.99 -4.78 33.33
N ASN A 16 3.88 -4.17 32.93
CA ASN A 16 3.01 -4.49 31.82
C ASN A 16 3.62 -4.05 30.47
N SER A 17 4.85 -4.46 30.17
CA SER A 17 5.53 -4.12 28.90
C SER A 17 5.53 -5.26 27.86
N LEU A 18 5.09 -6.47 28.24
CA LEU A 18 4.94 -7.61 27.34
C LEU A 18 3.46 -7.97 27.06
N ARG A 19 2.62 -6.96 26.85
CA ARG A 19 1.38 -7.15 26.10
C ARG A 19 1.43 -6.28 24.85
N PRO A 20 1.80 -6.83 23.68
CA PRO A 20 1.36 -6.19 22.45
C PRO A 20 -0.18 -6.14 22.50
N PRO A 21 -0.83 -5.01 22.17
CA PRO A 21 -2.27 -4.96 22.02
C PRO A 21 -2.66 -5.88 20.86
N MET A 22 -2.85 -7.16 21.17
CA MET A 22 -3.54 -8.15 20.35
C MET A 22 -5.02 -7.81 20.41
N GLY A 23 -5.39 -6.78 19.67
CA GLY A 23 -6.70 -6.17 19.79
C GLY A 23 -6.95 -5.03 18.82
N LEU A 24 -6.25 -4.95 17.69
CA LEU A 24 -6.86 -4.29 16.54
C LEU A 24 -7.91 -5.26 16.00
N LYS A 25 -9.10 -5.21 16.62
CA LYS A 25 -10.34 -5.58 15.94
C LYS A 25 -10.22 -4.95 14.56
N CYS A 26 -10.22 -5.76 13.50
CA CYS A 26 -10.60 -5.27 12.19
C CYS A 26 -12.02 -4.74 12.37
N SER A 27 -12.15 -3.46 12.70
CA SER A 27 -13.38 -2.72 12.56
C SER A 27 -13.66 -2.72 11.08
N GLU A 28 -14.40 -3.75 10.68
CA GLU A 28 -15.55 -3.66 9.82
C GLU A 28 -15.96 -2.20 9.57
N LYS A 29 -15.53 -1.70 8.40
CA LYS A 29 -16.20 -0.76 7.49
C LYS A 29 -15.16 0.14 6.81
N LEU A 30 -14.74 -0.26 5.61
CA LEU A 30 -14.37 0.68 4.55
C LEU A 30 -14.56 -0.01 3.19
N PRO A 31 -15.03 0.74 2.18
CA PRO A 31 -16.07 0.30 1.27
C PRO A 31 -15.59 -0.68 0.20
N HIS A 32 -16.55 -1.48 -0.21
CA HIS A 32 -16.50 -2.41 -1.32
C HIS A 32 -15.98 -1.71 -2.57
N ILE A 33 -14.99 -2.35 -3.22
CA ILE A 33 -14.57 -2.28 -4.64
C ILE A 33 -13.05 -2.55 -4.75
N HIS A 34 -12.23 -2.24 -3.72
CA HIS A 34 -10.78 -2.56 -3.68
C HIS A 34 -10.39 -3.72 -2.73
N GLY A 35 -11.38 -4.40 -2.15
CA GLY A 35 -11.19 -5.37 -1.06
C GLY A 35 -10.30 -6.58 -1.40
N SER A 36 -10.29 -7.09 -2.63
CA SER A 36 -9.51 -8.32 -2.95
C SER A 36 -8.01 -8.08 -2.94
N THR A 37 -7.57 -6.92 -3.42
CA THR A 37 -6.15 -6.60 -3.59
C THR A 37 -5.52 -6.23 -2.25
N ILE A 38 -6.23 -5.43 -1.44
CA ILE A 38 -5.82 -5.07 -0.08
C ILE A 38 -5.77 -6.32 0.81
N CYS A 39 -6.75 -7.22 0.72
CA CYS A 39 -6.73 -8.48 1.47
C CYS A 39 -5.54 -9.37 1.10
N ARG A 40 -5.17 -9.45 -0.19
CA ARG A 40 -4.03 -10.26 -0.65
C ARG A 40 -2.70 -9.67 -0.16
N TYR A 41 -2.56 -8.35 -0.19
CA TYR A 41 -1.42 -7.66 0.42
C TYR A 41 -1.31 -7.97 1.92
N LEU A 42 -2.41 -7.81 2.66
CA LEU A 42 -2.44 -8.07 4.10
C LEU A 42 -2.16 -9.54 4.45
N GLN A 43 -2.57 -10.48 3.61
CA GLN A 43 -2.30 -11.91 3.78
C GLN A 43 -0.81 -12.26 3.61
N ILE A 44 -0.07 -11.52 2.80
CA ILE A 44 1.37 -11.72 2.61
C ILE A 44 2.14 -10.98 3.70
N THR A 45 1.78 -9.75 4.01
CA THR A 45 2.51 -8.91 4.96
C THR A 45 2.39 -9.41 6.40
N ARG A 46 1.22 -9.86 6.85
CA ARG A 46 1.02 -10.35 8.23
C ARG A 46 1.94 -11.52 8.65
N PRO A 47 2.02 -12.63 7.89
CA PRO A 47 2.91 -13.74 8.25
C PRO A 47 4.38 -13.39 8.09
N VAL A 48 4.74 -12.52 7.14
CA VAL A 48 6.11 -12.05 6.93
C VAL A 48 6.59 -11.25 8.14
N VAL A 49 5.80 -10.29 8.61
CA VAL A 49 6.12 -9.48 9.80
C VAL A 49 6.21 -10.36 11.05
N HIS A 50 5.31 -11.33 11.22
CA HIS A 50 5.35 -12.23 12.37
C HIS A 50 6.61 -13.14 12.38
N ARG A 51 7.02 -13.64 11.20
CA ARG A 51 8.23 -14.47 11.06
C ARG A 51 9.52 -13.67 11.23
N LEU A 52 9.57 -12.44 10.72
CA LEU A 52 10.71 -11.54 10.89
C LEU A 52 10.93 -11.16 12.35
N SER A 53 9.87 -10.80 13.08
CA SER A 53 9.94 -10.52 14.50
C SER A 53 10.35 -11.74 15.34
N ALA A 54 9.98 -12.95 14.91
CA ALA A 54 10.42 -14.19 15.55
C ALA A 54 11.89 -14.54 15.24
N LEU A 55 12.34 -14.32 14.01
CA LEU A 55 13.73 -14.53 13.59
C LEU A 55 14.70 -13.53 14.24
N ALA A 56 14.26 -12.27 14.38
CA ALA A 56 15.04 -11.22 15.04
C ALA A 56 15.38 -11.55 16.49
N LYS A 57 14.48 -12.27 17.18
CA LYS A 57 14.68 -12.71 18.57
C LYS A 57 15.55 -13.96 18.70
N ARG A 58 15.64 -14.78 17.66
CA ARG A 58 16.33 -16.09 17.71
C ARG A 58 17.79 -16.04 17.26
N ASN A 59 18.18 -15.09 16.41
CA ASN A 59 19.45 -15.17 15.69
C ASN A 59 20.51 -14.19 16.23
N GLN A 60 21.66 -14.71 16.68
CA GLN A 60 22.75 -13.92 17.28
C GLN A 60 23.48 -13.04 16.25
N THR A 61 23.49 -13.44 14.98
CA THR A 61 23.98 -12.62 13.87
C THR A 61 23.15 -11.36 13.66
N PHE A 62 21.85 -11.43 13.98
CA PHE A 62 20.94 -10.28 13.89
C PHE A 62 21.26 -9.23 14.96
N ARG A 63 21.67 -9.66 16.16
CA ARG A 63 22.20 -8.76 17.20
C ARG A 63 23.38 -7.95 16.68
N SER A 64 24.33 -8.60 16.00
CA SER A 64 25.53 -7.93 15.48
C SER A 64 25.24 -6.90 14.39
N VAL A 65 24.16 -7.07 13.61
CA VAL A 65 23.78 -6.13 12.54
C VAL A 65 22.89 -5.01 13.07
N ILE A 66 22.03 -5.29 14.04
CA ILE A 66 21.05 -4.32 14.57
C ILE A 66 21.67 -3.35 15.58
N VAL A 67 22.58 -3.81 16.44
CA VAL A 67 23.25 -2.96 17.43
C VAL A 67 23.90 -1.72 16.80
N PRO A 68 24.70 -1.83 15.72
CA PRO A 68 25.28 -0.63 15.09
C PRO A 68 24.23 0.28 14.42
N ILE A 69 23.11 -0.28 13.93
CA ILE A 69 22.00 0.51 13.36
C ILE A 69 21.30 1.31 14.47
N GLY A 70 21.03 0.68 15.62
CA GLY A 70 20.42 1.35 16.77
C GLY A 70 21.32 2.43 17.36
N GLN A 71 22.62 2.17 17.48
CA GLN A 71 23.59 3.17 17.94
C GLN A 71 23.76 4.31 16.93
N GLY A 72 23.78 4.00 15.64
CA GLY A 72 23.84 4.98 14.56
C GLY A 72 22.64 5.94 14.57
N TYR A 73 21.44 5.45 14.86
CA TYR A 73 20.24 6.30 14.97
C TYR A 73 20.40 7.36 16.07
N HIS A 74 20.94 6.99 17.23
CA HIS A 74 21.18 7.93 18.33
C HIS A 74 22.24 8.97 17.96
N SER A 75 23.35 8.55 17.35
CA SER A 75 24.38 9.50 16.86
C SER A 75 23.85 10.42 15.77
N MET A 76 23.00 9.93 14.88
CA MET A 76 22.34 10.73 13.85
C MET A 76 21.40 11.76 14.46
N ASP A 77 20.57 11.39 15.43
CA ASP A 77 19.65 12.30 16.09
C ASP A 77 20.39 13.46 16.78
N LEU A 78 21.44 13.13 17.54
CA LEU A 78 22.29 14.13 18.18
C LEU A 78 23.00 15.03 17.16
N THR A 79 23.56 14.45 16.10
CA THR A 79 24.21 15.22 15.03
C THR A 79 23.23 16.12 14.28
N SER A 80 22.00 15.66 14.09
CA SER A 80 20.95 16.40 13.38
C SER A 80 20.49 17.59 14.21
N GLN A 81 20.27 17.40 15.51
CA GLN A 81 19.91 18.47 16.43
C GLN A 81 21.03 19.51 16.55
N SER A 82 22.29 19.10 16.68
CA SER A 82 23.43 20.03 16.73
C SER A 82 23.57 20.85 15.45
N ARG A 83 23.36 20.23 14.27
CA ARG A 83 23.41 20.94 12.98
C ARG A 83 22.24 21.91 12.79
N LEU A 84 21.04 21.57 13.26
CA LEU A 84 19.86 22.44 13.13
C LEU A 84 19.89 23.60 14.13
N PHE A 85 20.32 23.36 15.36
CA PHE A 85 20.30 24.38 16.43
C PHE A 85 21.63 25.14 16.57
N GLY A 86 22.66 24.79 15.81
CA GLY A 86 23.97 25.45 15.84
C GLY A 86 24.70 25.31 17.19
N VAL A 87 24.24 24.39 18.03
CA VAL A 87 24.84 24.09 19.34
C VAL A 87 25.84 22.98 19.14
N ASP A 88 27.11 23.24 19.47
CA ASP A 88 28.17 22.23 19.45
C ASP A 88 28.01 21.30 20.67
N THR A 89 27.02 20.42 20.58
CA THR A 89 26.80 19.37 21.57
C THR A 89 27.86 18.29 21.32
N GLN A 90 29.09 18.54 21.77
CA GLN A 90 30.13 17.53 21.89
C GLN A 90 29.83 16.60 23.08
N THR A 91 28.62 16.05 23.12
CA THR A 91 28.26 15.02 24.07
C THR A 91 28.87 13.73 23.58
N ARG A 92 29.85 13.23 24.34
CA ARG A 92 30.35 11.86 24.27
C ARG A 92 29.12 10.95 24.28
N VAL A 93 28.75 10.43 23.11
CA VAL A 93 27.59 9.57 22.92
C VAL A 93 27.77 8.40 23.87
N GLU A 94 26.99 8.38 24.95
CA GLU A 94 27.01 7.26 25.86
C GLU A 94 26.48 6.07 25.06
N PRO A 95 27.27 4.99 24.88
CA PRO A 95 26.82 3.88 24.09
C PRO A 95 25.56 3.33 24.75
N LEU A 96 24.43 3.41 24.04
CA LEU A 96 23.16 2.87 24.49
C LEU A 96 23.37 1.44 24.98
N SER A 97 22.74 1.09 26.10
CA SER A 97 22.71 -0.29 26.61
C SER A 97 22.32 -1.23 25.46
N THR A 98 23.01 -2.36 25.36
CA THR A 98 22.87 -3.27 24.21
C THR A 98 21.43 -3.69 23.94
N ASP A 99 20.60 -3.79 24.98
CA ASP A 99 19.19 -4.15 24.86
C ASP A 99 18.31 -3.01 24.29
N GLU A 100 18.64 -1.75 24.57
CA GLU A 100 17.90 -0.60 24.04
C GLU A 100 18.22 -0.37 22.55
N ALA A 101 19.50 -0.47 22.19
CA ALA A 101 19.94 -0.41 20.78
C ALA A 101 19.27 -1.49 19.93
N MET A 102 19.07 -2.68 20.50
CA MET A 102 18.34 -3.77 19.84
C MET A 102 16.87 -3.45 19.61
N ASN A 103 16.18 -2.88 20.60
CA ASN A 103 14.77 -2.55 20.48
C ASN A 103 14.55 -1.48 19.39
N LEU A 104 15.39 -0.43 19.40
CA LEU A 104 15.35 0.63 18.39
C LEU A 104 15.63 0.09 16.99
N GLY A 105 16.71 -0.66 16.81
CA GLY A 105 17.06 -1.17 15.48
C GLY A 105 16.08 -2.22 14.97
N SER A 106 15.47 -3.04 15.85
CA SER A 106 14.40 -3.97 15.44
C SER A 106 13.14 -3.24 14.99
N LYS A 107 12.79 -2.12 15.63
CA LYS A 107 11.66 -1.29 15.24
C LYS A 107 11.88 -0.66 13.85
N LEU A 108 13.05 -0.06 13.64
CA LEU A 108 13.44 0.54 12.36
C LEU A 108 13.46 -0.49 11.23
N LEU A 109 14.03 -1.67 11.47
CA LEU A 109 14.08 -2.73 10.47
C LEU A 109 12.68 -3.23 10.08
N GLY A 110 11.79 -3.37 11.06
CA GLY A 110 10.39 -3.73 10.82
C GLY A 110 9.65 -2.68 9.97
N GLU A 111 9.87 -1.40 10.28
CA GLU A 111 9.27 -0.29 9.55
C GLU A 111 9.76 -0.22 8.09
N VAL A 112 11.07 -0.31 7.86
CA VAL A 112 11.66 -0.33 6.50
C VAL A 112 11.14 -1.51 5.69
N LEU A 113 11.03 -2.70 6.28
CA LEU A 113 10.53 -3.87 5.57
C LEU A 113 9.06 -3.76 5.20
N VAL A 114 8.21 -3.28 6.11
CA VAL A 114 6.79 -3.04 5.82
C VAL A 114 6.64 -1.99 4.73
N TYR A 115 7.38 -0.88 4.78
CA TYR A 115 7.34 0.13 3.71
C TYR A 115 7.85 -0.41 2.38
N GLY A 116 8.94 -1.17 2.36
CA GLY A 116 9.48 -1.78 1.13
C GLY A 116 8.48 -2.72 0.45
N VAL A 117 7.84 -3.60 1.22
CA VAL A 117 6.81 -4.53 0.71
C VAL A 117 5.58 -3.74 0.22
N SER A 118 5.18 -2.70 0.96
CA SER A 118 4.06 -1.82 0.58
C SER A 118 4.30 -1.10 -0.74
N ALA A 119 5.45 -0.44 -0.86
CA ALA A 119 5.83 0.33 -2.06
C ALA A 119 5.95 -0.60 -3.28
N SER A 120 6.59 -1.76 -3.11
CA SER A 120 6.72 -2.77 -4.17
C SER A 120 5.35 -3.27 -4.63
N PHE A 121 4.45 -3.56 -3.70
CA PHE A 121 3.10 -4.04 -4.02
C PHE A 121 2.26 -2.97 -4.74
N LEU A 122 2.36 -1.71 -4.30
CA LEU A 122 1.68 -0.59 -4.94
C LEU A 122 2.16 -0.39 -6.39
N LEU A 123 3.48 -0.40 -6.61
CA LEU A 123 4.07 -0.27 -7.94
C LEU A 123 3.67 -1.44 -8.85
N TYR A 124 3.63 -2.66 -8.30
CA TYR A 124 3.20 -3.84 -9.03
C TYR A 124 1.74 -3.74 -9.50
N GLU A 125 0.83 -3.36 -8.60
CA GLU A 125 -0.58 -3.18 -8.96
C GLU A 125 -0.78 -1.99 -9.90
N TYR A 126 -0.01 -0.91 -9.76
CA TYR A 126 -0.02 0.21 -10.69
C TYR A 126 0.39 -0.23 -12.11
N HIS A 127 1.49 -0.95 -12.24
CA HIS A 127 1.98 -1.44 -13.53
C HIS A 127 0.97 -2.40 -14.19
N LYS A 128 0.32 -3.26 -13.38
CA LYS A 128 -0.76 -4.14 -13.84
C LYS A 128 -2.02 -3.37 -14.26
N SER A 129 -2.40 -2.34 -13.51
CA SER A 129 -3.57 -1.49 -13.80
C SER A 129 -3.38 -0.72 -15.12
N SER A 130 -2.19 -0.17 -15.35
CA SER A 130 -1.85 0.53 -16.60
C SER A 130 -2.06 -0.33 -17.85
N ARG A 131 -1.72 -1.64 -17.78
CA ARG A 131 -1.96 -2.56 -18.91
C ARG A 131 -3.45 -2.79 -19.19
N LYS A 132 -4.28 -2.84 -18.14
CA LYS A 132 -5.73 -3.03 -18.29
C LYS A 132 -6.42 -1.80 -18.86
N GLU A 133 -5.98 -0.61 -18.46
CA GLU A 133 -6.52 0.65 -19.00
C GLU A 133 -6.21 0.83 -20.49
N LYS A 134 -5.04 0.39 -20.96
CA LYS A 134 -4.69 0.40 -22.40
C LYS A 134 -5.62 -0.49 -23.22
N ILE A 135 -5.84 -1.73 -22.79
CA ILE A 135 -6.75 -2.67 -23.48
C ILE A 135 -8.20 -2.14 -23.45
N LYS A 136 -8.62 -1.55 -22.34
CA LYS A 136 -9.97 -0.99 -22.21
C LYS A 136 -10.18 0.24 -23.09
N THR A 137 -9.15 1.05 -23.26
CA THR A 137 -9.21 2.22 -24.15
C THR A 137 -9.23 1.81 -25.62
N GLU A 138 -8.45 0.80 -26.01
CA GLU A 138 -8.49 0.21 -27.35
C GLU A 138 -9.86 -0.39 -27.69
N ASN A 139 -10.45 -1.17 -26.77
CA ASN A 139 -11.80 -1.73 -27.00
C ASN A 139 -12.85 -0.63 -27.18
N ARG A 140 -12.83 0.41 -26.33
CA ARG A 140 -13.74 1.57 -26.49
C ARG A 140 -13.51 2.32 -27.80
N GLN A 141 -12.28 2.35 -28.32
CA GLN A 141 -11.97 2.96 -29.59
C GLN A 141 -12.58 2.13 -30.74
N ASN A 142 -12.43 0.81 -30.68
CA ASN A 142 -12.99 -0.12 -31.66
C ASN A 142 -14.52 -0.05 -31.67
N ASP A 143 -15.16 -0.05 -30.50
CA ASP A 143 -16.62 0.08 -30.38
C ASP A 143 -17.12 1.39 -31.02
N LYS A 144 -16.38 2.50 -30.83
CA LYS A 144 -16.73 3.79 -31.47
C LYS A 144 -16.63 3.72 -32.98
N VAL A 145 -15.57 3.11 -33.51
CA VAL A 145 -15.37 2.95 -34.96
C VAL A 145 -16.46 2.08 -35.55
N GLU A 146 -16.81 0.97 -34.90
CA GLU A 146 -17.89 0.09 -35.35
C GLU A 146 -19.24 0.83 -35.36
N LEU A 147 -19.56 1.58 -34.30
CA LEU A 147 -20.79 2.37 -34.24
C LEU A 147 -20.82 3.47 -35.31
N GLN A 148 -19.71 4.14 -35.59
CA GLN A 148 -19.62 5.12 -36.66
C GLN A 148 -19.82 4.48 -38.04
N GLY A 149 -19.26 3.28 -38.27
CA GLY A 149 -19.49 2.51 -39.50
C GLY A 149 -20.96 2.17 -39.71
N LYS A 150 -21.64 1.69 -38.66
CA LYS A 150 -23.08 1.40 -38.70
C LYS A 150 -23.91 2.65 -38.98
N ILE A 151 -23.58 3.78 -38.35
CA ILE A 151 -24.27 5.06 -38.61
C ILE A 151 -24.12 5.46 -40.08
N GLN A 152 -22.91 5.37 -40.63
CA GLN A 152 -22.65 5.69 -42.03
C GLN A 152 -23.44 4.78 -42.99
N GLU A 153 -23.46 3.47 -42.73
CA GLU A 153 -24.24 2.50 -43.50
C GLU A 153 -25.74 2.84 -43.49
N TYR A 154 -26.30 3.15 -42.32
CA TYR A 154 -27.71 3.55 -42.22
C TYR A 154 -28.01 4.88 -42.94
N TRP A 155 -27.08 5.84 -42.93
CA TRP A 155 -27.23 7.09 -43.68
C TRP A 155 -27.31 6.83 -45.19
N GLU A 156 -26.42 6.01 -45.72
CA GLU A 156 -26.38 5.68 -47.15
C GLU A 156 -27.66 4.95 -47.60
N ILE A 157 -28.15 4.01 -46.79
CA ILE A 157 -29.43 3.33 -47.05
C ILE A 157 -30.58 4.32 -47.04
N THR A 158 -30.63 5.20 -46.04
CA THR A 158 -31.71 6.19 -45.90
C THR A 158 -31.71 7.17 -47.08
N GLU A 159 -30.54 7.63 -47.54
CA GLU A 159 -30.44 8.49 -48.72
C GLU A 159 -30.92 7.80 -49.99
N ALA A 160 -30.57 6.54 -50.19
CA ALA A 160 -31.03 5.75 -51.32
C ALA A 160 -32.57 5.56 -51.30
N GLU A 161 -33.15 5.31 -50.14
CA GLU A 161 -34.61 5.20 -49.96
C GLU A 161 -35.32 6.52 -50.28
N ILE A 162 -34.78 7.66 -49.80
CA ILE A 162 -35.32 9.00 -50.11
C ILE A 162 -35.31 9.26 -51.61
N GLU A 163 -34.23 8.91 -52.31
CA GLU A 163 -34.13 9.10 -53.76
C GLU A 163 -35.12 8.21 -54.52
N GLN A 164 -35.29 6.95 -54.08
CA GLN A 164 -36.31 6.06 -54.65
C GLN A 164 -37.73 6.60 -54.45
N LEU A 165 -38.06 7.10 -53.26
CA LEU A 165 -39.37 7.69 -52.99
C LEU A 165 -39.63 8.93 -53.84
N ARG A 166 -38.63 9.81 -54.01
CA ARG A 166 -38.72 10.98 -54.90
C ARG A 166 -39.04 10.60 -56.34
N ARG A 167 -38.38 9.56 -56.86
CA ARG A 167 -38.66 9.03 -58.22
C ARG A 167 -40.10 8.57 -58.37
N LYS A 168 -40.60 7.78 -57.40
CA LYS A 168 -42.00 7.30 -57.41
C LYS A 168 -43.01 8.43 -57.35
N ILE A 169 -42.75 9.48 -56.54
CA ILE A 169 -43.61 10.67 -56.49
C ILE A 169 -43.67 11.34 -57.87
N PHE A 170 -42.52 11.55 -58.51
CA PHE A 170 -42.47 12.18 -59.83
C PHE A 170 -43.24 11.37 -60.90
N GLU A 171 -43.11 10.04 -60.90
CA GLU A 171 -43.86 9.16 -61.81
C GLU A 171 -45.38 9.25 -61.59
N LEU A 172 -45.81 9.27 -60.32
CA LEU A 172 -47.23 9.39 -59.98
C LEU A 172 -47.78 10.78 -60.36
N GLU A 173 -47.03 11.85 -60.14
CA GLU A 173 -47.40 13.19 -60.55
C GLU A 173 -47.52 13.32 -62.08
N ALA A 174 -46.61 12.69 -62.83
CA ALA A 174 -46.67 12.65 -64.29
C ALA A 174 -47.91 11.92 -64.79
N LYS A 175 -48.25 10.77 -64.19
CA LYS A 175 -49.45 9.98 -64.52
C LYS A 175 -50.76 10.65 -64.13
N ASN A 176 -50.78 11.43 -63.05
CA ASN A 176 -51.98 12.17 -62.63
C ASN A 176 -52.25 13.41 -63.50
N ARG A 177 -51.24 13.90 -64.22
CA ARG A 177 -51.32 15.08 -65.08
C ARG A 177 -51.70 14.76 -66.54
N SER A 178 -51.64 13.47 -66.93
CA SER A 178 -52.11 12.92 -68.21
C SER A 178 -53.54 12.40 -68.10
#